data_AF-A0A023GHH7-F1
#
_entry.id   AF-A0A023GHH7-F1
#
_cell.length_a   1.000
_cell.length_b   1.000
_cell.length_c   1.000
_cell.angle_alpha   90.00
_cell.angle_beta   90.00
_cell.angle_gamma   90.00
#
_symmetry.space_group_name_H-M   'P 1'
#
loop_
_entity.id
_entity.type
_entity.pdbx_description
1 polymer ?
#
loop_
_entity_poly.entity_id
_entity_poly.type
_entity_poly.pdbx_seq_one_letter_code
_entity_poly.pdbx_strand_id
1 'polypeptide(L)' 'MAPGLTQLEIIPFQVAAYDTKKKKMALFEPERKEDFQFISGTKMRSLARSGQEPPSGFMEPSAWKVLADYYRSVTN' A
#
# COMPACT_ATOMS: atom_id res chain seq x y z
N MET A 1 -23.89 -13.69 2.07
CA MET A 1 -24.18 -12.63 1.07
C MET A 1 -25.22 -11.69 1.65
N ALA A 2 -25.06 -10.38 1.48
CA ALA A 2 -26.00 -9.41 2.07
C ALA A 2 -27.37 -9.48 1.37
N PRO A 3 -28.50 -9.58 2.10
CA PRO A 3 -29.83 -9.55 1.49
C PRO A 3 -30.04 -8.23 0.73
N GLY A 4 -30.41 -8.30 -0.56
CA GLY A 4 -30.69 -7.12 -1.39
C GLY A 4 -29.63 -6.76 -2.44
N LEU A 5 -28.49 -7.45 -2.49
CA LEU A 5 -27.45 -7.27 -3.53
C LEU A 5 -27.64 -8.21 -4.73
N THR A 6 -28.88 -8.55 -5.11
CA THR A 6 -29.17 -9.57 -6.14
C THR A 6 -28.73 -9.19 -7.55
N GLN A 7 -28.53 -7.89 -7.83
CA GLN A 7 -28.05 -7.37 -9.11
C GLN A 7 -26.56 -6.97 -9.08
N LEU A 8 -25.85 -7.26 -7.99
CA LEU A 8 -24.43 -6.92 -7.83
C LEU A 8 -23.60 -8.19 -7.66
N GLU A 9 -22.53 -8.30 -8.44
CA GLU A 9 -21.51 -9.33 -8.24
C GLU A 9 -20.40 -8.80 -7.32
N ILE A 10 -20.14 -9.51 -6.24
CA ILE A 10 -19.04 -9.20 -5.33
C ILE A 10 -17.78 -9.94 -5.80
N ILE A 11 -16.72 -9.20 -6.12
CA ILE A 11 -15.42 -9.77 -6.48
C ILE A 11 -14.48 -9.66 -5.26
N PRO A 12 -14.27 -10.74 -4.50
CA PRO A 12 -13.40 -10.72 -3.33
C PRO A 12 -11.93 -10.74 -3.74
N PHE A 13 -11.10 -9.95 -3.06
CA PHE A 13 -9.65 -9.96 -3.21
C PHE A 13 -8.98 -10.33 -1.88
N GLN A 14 -7.85 -11.02 -1.98
CA GLN A 14 -6.96 -11.24 -0.85
C GLN A 14 -6.10 -10.00 -0.58
N VAL A 15 -5.42 -9.96 0.56
CA VAL A 15 -4.50 -8.87 0.90
C VAL A 15 -3.35 -8.83 -0.11
N ALA A 16 -3.06 -7.65 -0.64
CA ALA A 16 -1.87 -7.39 -1.43
C ALA A 16 -0.82 -6.64 -0.60
N ALA A 17 0.44 -7.03 -0.74
CA ALA A 17 1.58 -6.41 -0.09
C ALA A 17 2.74 -6.28 -1.08
N TYR A 18 3.77 -5.51 -0.71
CA TYR A 18 4.92 -5.29 -1.58
C TYR A 18 5.83 -6.54 -1.53
N ASP A 19 5.90 -7.30 -2.63
CA ASP A 19 6.81 -8.44 -2.75
C ASP A 19 8.21 -7.91 -3.07
N THR A 20 9.13 -8.08 -2.12
CA THR A 20 10.50 -7.58 -2.19
C THR A 20 11.35 -8.32 -3.22
N LYS A 21 11.02 -9.59 -3.54
CA LYS A 21 11.68 -10.39 -4.58
C LYS A 21 11.24 -9.94 -5.96
N LYS A 22 9.93 -9.72 -6.15
CA LYS A 22 9.33 -9.28 -7.42
C LYS A 22 9.41 -7.76 -7.64
N LYS A 23 9.72 -6.98 -6.60
CA LYS A 23 9.78 -5.51 -6.58
C LYS A 23 8.49 -4.84 -7.05
N LYS A 24 7.34 -5.38 -6.63
CA LYS A 24 6.01 -4.87 -6.99
C LYS A 24 4.94 -5.35 -6.01
N MET A 25 3.77 -4.74 -6.07
CA MET A 25 2.59 -5.22 -5.35
C MET A 25 2.16 -6.60 -5.89
N ALA A 26 1.93 -7.55 -4.99
CA ALA A 26 1.43 -8.89 -5.29
C ALA A 26 0.47 -9.37 -4.20
N LEU A 27 -0.36 -10.37 -4.52
CA LEU A 27 -1.18 -11.04 -3.51
C LEU A 27 -0.26 -11.70 -2.47
N PHE A 28 -0.62 -11.56 -1.20
CA PHE A 28 0.17 -12.05 -0.07
C PHE A 28 0.17 -13.58 -0.03
N GLU A 29 1.35 -14.18 0.04
CA GLU A 29 1.54 -15.63 0.14
C GLU A 29 2.07 -15.97 1.55
N PRO A 30 1.26 -16.58 2.45
CA PRO A 30 1.67 -16.84 3.84
C PRO A 30 2.94 -17.70 3.99
N GLU A 31 3.18 -18.61 3.05
CA GLU A 31 4.36 -19.49 3.02
C GLU A 31 5.67 -18.71 2.82
N ARG A 32 5.61 -17.56 2.13
CA ARG A 32 6.75 -16.70 1.84
C ARG A 32 6.62 -15.34 2.55
N LYS A 33 6.04 -15.29 3.74
CA LYS A 33 5.74 -14.04 4.48
C LYS A 33 6.94 -13.08 4.60
N GLU A 34 8.15 -13.63 4.71
CA GLU A 34 9.41 -12.89 4.84
C GLU A 34 9.73 -12.05 3.58
N ASP A 35 9.21 -12.47 2.42
CA ASP A 35 9.40 -11.77 1.14
C ASP A 35 8.45 -10.58 0.97
N PHE A 36 7.46 -10.41 1.85
CA PHE A 36 6.45 -9.35 1.74
C PHE A 36 6.66 -8.24 2.77
N GLN A 37 6.67 -7.00 2.28
CA GLN A 37 6.72 -5.81 3.11
C GLN A 37 5.35 -5.15 3.20
N PHE A 38 4.86 -4.98 4.43
CA PHE A 38 3.63 -4.25 4.72
C PHE A 38 3.97 -2.80 5.06
N ILE A 39 3.54 -1.87 4.21
CA ILE A 39 3.74 -0.43 4.40
C ILE A 39 2.42 0.18 4.82
N SER A 40 2.24 0.36 6.13
CA SER A 40 1.03 0.96 6.69
C SER A 40 0.99 2.48 6.46
N GLY A 41 -0.20 3.09 6.60
CA GLY A 41 -0.36 4.54 6.52
C GLY A 41 0.51 5.31 7.54
N THR A 42 0.72 4.75 8.74
CA THR A 42 1.65 5.31 9.74
C THR A 42 3.09 5.29 9.22
N LYS A 43 3.52 4.19 8.60
CA LYS A 43 4.87 4.10 8.00
C LYS A 43 5.02 5.08 6.84
N MET A 44 4.01 5.22 5.98
CA MET A 44 4.01 6.22 4.89
C MET A 44 4.18 7.64 5.43
N ARG A 45 3.42 8.01 6.47
CA ARG A 45 3.57 9.32 7.12
C ARG A 45 5.00 9.54 7.64
N SER A 46 5.59 8.53 8.29
CA SER A 46 6.97 8.61 8.77
C SER A 46 7.98 8.78 7.65
N LEU A 47 7.86 8.02 6.55
CA LEU A 47 8.73 8.12 5.37
C LEU A 47 8.63 9.51 4.73
N ALA A 48 7.40 9.99 4.50
CA ALA A 48 7.15 11.31 3.93
C ALA A 48 7.76 12.44 4.77
N ARG A 49 7.59 12.39 6.10
CA ARG A 49 8.15 13.39 7.03
C ARG A 49 9.68 13.35 7.10
N SER A 50 10.29 12.17 6.96
CA SER A 50 11.75 12.03 6.92
C SER A 50 12.36 12.29 5.54
N GLY A 51 11.54 12.60 4.53
CA GLY A 51 11.99 12.78 3.14
C GLY A 51 12.46 11.49 2.47
N GLN A 52 12.09 10.33 3.02
CA GLN A 52 12.39 9.02 2.44
C GLN A 52 11.28 8.60 1.46
N GLU A 53 11.67 7.84 0.43
CA GLU A 53 10.73 7.27 -0.52
C GLU A 53 10.35 5.82 -0.13
N PRO A 54 9.13 5.37 -0.45
CA PRO A 54 8.79 3.96 -0.36
C PRO A 54 9.57 3.17 -1.43
N PRO A 55 9.59 1.83 -1.33
CA PRO A 55 10.18 0.99 -2.37
C PRO A 55 9.60 1.27 -3.75
N SER A 56 10.45 1.24 -4.78
CA SER A 56 10.01 1.39 -6.17
C SER A 56 8.95 0.34 -6.52
N GLY A 57 7.85 0.76 -7.14
CA GLY A 57 6.72 -0.12 -7.47
C GLY A 57 5.70 -0.32 -6.35
N PHE A 58 5.88 0.30 -5.17
CA PHE A 58 4.84 0.39 -4.15
C PHE A 58 3.75 1.42 -4.52
N MET A 59 4.18 2.59 -4.99
CA MET A 59 3.31 3.69 -5.38
C MET A 59 3.93 4.44 -6.56
N GLU A 60 3.08 4.99 -7.42
CA GLU A 60 3.53 5.83 -8.53
C GLU A 60 4.21 7.11 -7.99
N PRO A 61 5.37 7.53 -8.54
CA PRO A 61 6.14 8.64 -7.98
C PRO A 61 5.41 9.98 -7.86
N SER A 62 4.58 10.35 -8.85
CA SER A 62 3.80 11.60 -8.80
C SER A 62 2.73 11.56 -7.70
N ALA A 63 2.09 10.41 -7.48
CA ALA A 63 1.15 10.19 -6.39
C ALA A 63 1.86 10.22 -5.02
N TRP A 64 3.04 9.60 -4.92
CA TRP A 64 3.85 9.68 -3.70
C TRP A 64 4.24 11.13 -3.38
N LYS A 65 4.62 11.92 -4.38
CA LYS A 65 4.94 13.34 -4.20
C LYS A 65 3.79 14.11 -3.56
N VAL A 66 2.54 13.89 -3.99
CA VAL A 66 1.36 14.53 -3.39
C VAL A 66 1.24 14.18 -1.90
N LEU A 67 1.39 12.90 -1.54
CA LEU A 67 1.33 12.47 -0.14
C LEU A 67 2.50 13.00 0.69
N ALA A 68 3.70 13.03 0.12
CA ALA A 68 4.89 13.55 0.76
C ALA A 68 4.77 15.05 1.03
N ASP A 69 4.25 15.81 0.07
CA ASP A 69 4.00 17.25 0.19
C ASP A 69 2.95 17.52 1.28
N TYR A 70 1.86 16.74 1.32
CA TYR A 70 0.85 16.81 2.39
C TYR A 70 1.44 16.54 3.79
N TYR A 71 2.13 15.41 3.98
CA TYR A 71 2.63 15.06 5.32
C TYR A 71 3.78 15.96 5.81
N ARG A 72 4.47 16.65 4.89
CA ARG A 72 5.45 17.70 5.21
C ARG A 72 4.78 19.02 5.58
N SER A 73 3.63 19.37 5.00
CA SER A 73 2.91 20.60 5.33
C SER A 73 2.15 20.51 6.65
N VAL A 74 1.75 19.31 7.08
CA VAL A 74 1.03 19.11 8.34
C VAL A 74 2.01 19.16 9.52
N THR A 75 2.13 20.34 10.12
CA THR A 75 2.75 20.55 11.44
C THR A 75 1.93 19.81 12.49
N ASN A 76 2.59 18.98 13.30
CA ASN A 76 1.96 18.32 14.45
C ASN A 76 1.68 19.32 15.58
#